data_AF-I4W7I0-F1
#
_entry.id   AF-I4W7I0-F1
#
_cell.length_a   1.000
_cell.length_b   1.000
_cell.length_c   1.000
_cell.angle_alpha   90.00
_cell.angle_beta   90.00
_cell.angle_gamma   90.00
#
_symmetry.space_group_name_H-M   'P 1'
#
loop_
_entity.id
_entity.type
_entity.pdbx_description
1 polymer ?
#
loop_
_entity_poly.entity_id
_entity_poly.type
_entity_poly.pdbx_seq_one_letter_code
_entity_poly.pdbx_strand_id
1 'polypeptide(L)'
;MQANPSAYRGKIVGLTGYLVSDFGDLILYPDKANYEGGNELDSIVLERPFAVSQEIVDKAVSGVYPVFVLGRLGPPVQGNVHVVPRAGSLYDIHKIIITQRVPSGSPLNKKGIRIQPSEG
;
A
#
# COMPACT_ATOMS: atom_id res chain seq x y z
N MET A 1 13.63 2.13 15.75
CA MET A 1 14.29 1.37 14.66
C MET A 1 13.61 1.76 13.36
N GLN A 2 14.31 2.47 12.48
CA GLN A 2 13.82 2.74 11.13
C GLN A 2 14.12 1.49 10.31
N ALA A 3 13.10 0.84 9.75
CA ALA A 3 13.30 -0.32 8.89
C ALA A 3 14.13 0.12 7.68
N ASN A 4 15.23 -0.59 7.36
CA ASN A 4 15.97 -0.37 6.12
C ASN A 4 15.21 -1.06 4.98
N PRO A 5 14.54 -0.34 4.06
CA PRO A 5 13.72 -0.96 3.01
C PRO A 5 14.54 -1.87 2.10
N SER A 6 15.85 -1.61 1.97
CA SER A 6 16.77 -2.43 1.18
C SER A 6 16.87 -3.87 1.68
N ALA A 7 16.67 -4.12 2.98
CA ALA A 7 16.71 -5.46 3.56
C ALA A 7 15.50 -6.32 3.16
N TYR A 8 14.41 -5.69 2.70
CA TYR A 8 13.17 -6.35 2.33
C TYR A 8 12.99 -6.51 0.81
N ARG A 9 13.99 -6.10 0.01
CA ARG A 9 13.94 -6.25 -1.46
C ARG A 9 13.81 -7.71 -1.87
N GLY A 10 12.93 -7.96 -2.84
CA GLY A 10 12.56 -9.29 -3.32
C GLY A 10 11.73 -10.12 -2.33
N LYS A 11 11.48 -9.63 -1.11
CA LYS A 11 10.63 -10.29 -0.12
C LYS A 11 9.18 -9.87 -0.29
N ILE A 12 8.27 -10.76 0.11
CA ILE A 12 6.85 -10.43 0.24
C ILE A 12 6.69 -9.50 1.43
N VAL A 13 6.07 -8.35 1.20
CA VAL A 13 5.78 -7.32 2.21
C VAL A 13 4.31 -6.92 2.14
N GLY A 14 3.76 -6.53 3.29
CA GLY A 14 2.45 -5.91 3.39
C GLY A 14 2.62 -4.43 3.71
N LEU A 15 2.17 -3.56 2.83
CA LEU A 15 2.27 -2.11 2.99
C LEU A 15 0.88 -1.50 3.13
N THR A 16 0.71 -0.61 4.10
CA THR A 16 -0.46 0.26 4.18
C THR A 16 -0.11 1.63 3.63
N GLY A 17 -1.01 2.22 2.88
CA GLY A 17 -0.81 3.53 2.30
C GLY A 17 -2.06 4.01 1.59
N TYR A 18 -1.90 5.07 0.82
CA TYR A 18 -2.95 5.78 0.14
C TYR A 18 -2.81 5.58 -1.37
N LEU A 19 -3.80 4.91 -1.97
CA LEU A 19 -3.76 4.54 -3.38
C LEU A 19 -4.30 5.68 -4.26
N VAL A 20 -3.53 6.04 -5.27
CA VAL A 20 -3.86 7.11 -6.23
C VAL A 20 -3.57 6.61 -7.64
N SER A 21 -4.44 6.95 -8.59
CA SER A 21 -4.18 6.75 -10.02
C SER A 21 -3.47 7.96 -10.61
N ASP A 22 -2.34 7.74 -11.29
CA ASP A 22 -1.54 8.79 -11.91
C ASP A 22 -1.01 8.34 -13.28
N PHE A 23 -1.35 9.08 -14.34
CA PHE A 23 -1.05 8.72 -15.73
C PHE A 23 -1.35 7.25 -16.11
N GLY A 24 -2.34 6.65 -15.44
CA GLY A 24 -2.72 5.25 -15.62
C GLY A 24 -2.02 4.28 -14.66
N ASP A 25 -0.95 4.66 -13.98
CA ASP A 25 -0.34 3.83 -12.95
C ASP A 25 -1.07 3.93 -11.61
N LEU A 26 -0.98 2.88 -10.80
CA LEU A 26 -1.44 2.93 -9.41
C LEU A 26 -0.24 3.18 -8.49
N ILE A 27 -0.31 4.26 -7.72
CA ILE A 27 0.72 4.69 -6.79
C ILE A 27 0.22 4.51 -5.36
N LEU A 28 1.04 3.92 -4.51
CA LEU A 28 0.85 3.88 -3.08
C LEU A 28 1.69 4.96 -2.40
N TYR A 29 1.04 5.97 -1.85
CA TYR A 29 1.65 6.99 -0.99
C TYR A 29 1.67 6.53 0.46
N PRO A 30 2.68 6.86 1.27
CA PRO A 30 2.75 6.42 2.67
C PRO A 30 1.65 7.06 3.54
N ASP A 31 1.24 8.29 3.24
CA ASP A 31 0.21 9.02 3.97
C ASP A 31 -0.50 10.05 3.09
N LYS A 32 -1.48 10.72 3.71
CA LYS A 32 -2.31 11.73 3.07
C LYS A 32 -1.53 13.00 2.68
N ALA A 33 -0.63 13.44 3.55
CA ALA A 33 0.12 14.68 3.33
C ALA A 33 1.08 14.54 2.13
N ASN A 34 1.66 13.36 1.95
CA ASN A 34 2.55 13.08 0.84
C ASN A 34 1.84 13.16 -0.52
N TYR A 35 0.64 12.59 -0.65
CA TYR A 35 -0.09 12.72 -1.91
C TYR A 35 -0.60 14.15 -2.13
N GLU A 36 -1.12 14.83 -1.09
CA GLU A 36 -1.67 16.19 -1.23
C GLU A 36 -0.57 17.22 -1.55
N GLY A 37 0.63 17.00 -1.02
CA GLY A 37 1.80 17.83 -1.26
C GLY A 37 2.55 17.50 -2.54
N GLY A 38 2.15 16.48 -3.30
CA GLY A 38 2.87 16.03 -4.49
C GLY A 38 4.28 15.50 -4.18
N ASN A 39 4.52 14.99 -2.97
CA ASN A 39 5.78 14.35 -2.63
C ASN A 39 5.79 12.90 -3.11
N GLU A 40 6.26 12.72 -4.34
CA GLU A 40 6.30 11.42 -5.00
C GLU A 40 7.53 10.58 -4.63
N LEU A 41 8.55 11.18 -3.99
CA LEU A 41 9.82 10.51 -3.68
C LEU A 41 9.64 9.34 -2.71
N ASP A 42 8.70 9.44 -1.78
CA ASP A 42 8.39 8.41 -0.79
C ASP A 42 7.32 7.42 -1.25
N SER A 43 6.82 7.58 -2.48
CA SER A 43 5.75 6.76 -3.03
C SER A 43 6.27 5.45 -3.63
N ILE A 44 5.38 4.47 -3.77
CA ILE A 44 5.67 3.16 -4.36
C ILE A 44 4.74 2.93 -5.55
N VAL A 45 5.29 2.59 -6.70
CA VAL A 45 4.49 2.19 -7.87
C VAL A 45 4.04 0.74 -7.77
N LEU A 46 2.80 0.45 -8.12
CA LEU A 46 2.30 -0.91 -8.27
C LEU A 46 2.54 -1.38 -9.71
N GLU A 47 3.50 -2.28 -9.90
CA GLU A 47 3.89 -2.82 -11.22
C GLU A 47 2.89 -3.85 -11.72
N ARG A 48 2.47 -3.68 -12.98
CA ARG A 48 1.59 -4.61 -13.68
C ARG A 48 2.35 -5.84 -14.19
N PRO A 49 1.68 -7.00 -14.40
CA PRO A 49 0.24 -7.22 -14.27
C PRO A 49 -0.18 -7.65 -12.85
N PHE A 50 -1.38 -7.23 -12.44
CA PHE A 50 -2.09 -7.75 -11.27
C PHE A 50 -3.60 -7.59 -11.46
N ALA A 51 -4.37 -8.41 -10.74
CA ALA A 51 -5.82 -8.30 -10.73
C ALA A 51 -6.29 -7.43 -9.55
N VAL A 52 -7.23 -6.55 -9.81
CA VAL A 52 -7.79 -5.61 -8.83
C VAL A 52 -9.27 -5.41 -9.14
N SER A 53 -10.11 -5.23 -8.11
CA SER A 53 -11.54 -5.00 -8.31
C SER A 53 -11.80 -3.62 -8.92
N GLN A 54 -12.86 -3.50 -9.71
CA GLN A 54 -13.27 -2.21 -10.29
C GLN A 54 -13.46 -1.13 -9.21
N GLU A 55 -14.00 -1.51 -8.04
CA GLU A 55 -14.15 -0.59 -6.90
C GLU A 55 -12.83 0.07 -6.47
N ILE A 56 -11.72 -0.68 -6.43
CA ILE A 56 -10.42 -0.14 -6.04
C ILE A 56 -9.91 0.84 -7.11
N VAL A 57 -10.11 0.51 -8.39
CA VAL A 57 -9.75 1.38 -9.52
C VAL A 57 -10.55 2.68 -9.47
N ASP A 58 -11.87 2.58 -9.35
CA ASP A 58 -12.78 3.73 -9.28
C ASP A 58 -12.42 4.63 -8.10
N LYS A 59 -12.14 4.02 -6.93
CA LYS A 59 -11.70 4.77 -5.76
C LYS A 59 -10.39 5.49 -6.03
N ALA A 60 -9.35 4.79 -6.50
CA ALA A 60 -8.04 5.40 -6.80
C ALA A 60 -8.10 6.53 -7.83
N VAL A 61 -9.04 6.48 -8.79
CA VAL A 61 -9.31 7.55 -9.76
C VAL A 61 -10.08 8.71 -9.12
N SER A 62 -11.09 8.41 -8.30
CA SER A 62 -11.94 9.42 -7.65
C SER A 62 -11.23 10.18 -6.52
N GLY A 63 -10.14 9.62 -6.00
CA GLY A 63 -9.37 10.21 -4.92
C GLY A 63 -8.67 9.16 -4.08
N VAL A 64 -8.05 9.65 -3.03
CA VAL A 64 -6.98 8.90 -2.39
C VAL A 64 -7.55 8.03 -1.26
N TYR A 65 -7.32 6.71 -1.32
CA TYR A 65 -7.95 5.78 -0.40
C TYR A 65 -6.94 4.94 0.39
N PRO A 66 -7.11 4.77 1.72
CA PRO A 66 -6.22 3.93 2.50
C PRO A 66 -6.43 2.46 2.13
N VAL A 67 -5.38 1.83 1.63
CA VAL A 67 -5.35 0.42 1.25
C VAL A 67 -4.22 -0.30 1.97
N PHE A 68 -4.34 -1.62 2.01
CA PHE A 68 -3.28 -2.55 2.31
C PHE A 68 -2.93 -3.31 1.04
N VAL A 69 -1.66 -3.31 0.65
CA VAL A 69 -1.14 -4.01 -0.53
C VAL A 69 -0.16 -5.08 -0.09
N LEU A 70 -0.37 -6.31 -0.57
CA LEU A 70 0.53 -7.44 -0.39
C LEU A 70 1.20 -7.77 -1.72
N GLY A 71 2.52 -7.66 -1.78
CA GLY A 71 3.32 -7.95 -2.97
C GLY A 71 4.81 -8.07 -2.64
N ARG A 72 5.67 -8.17 -3.65
CA ARG A 72 7.14 -8.19 -3.48
C ARG A 72 7.73 -6.81 -3.67
N LEU A 73 8.60 -6.41 -2.74
CA LEU A 73 9.25 -5.10 -2.78
C LEU A 73 10.38 -5.09 -3.82
N GLY A 74 10.26 -4.22 -4.82
CA GLY A 74 11.26 -3.95 -5.84
C GLY A 74 12.24 -2.84 -5.47
N PRO A 75 13.20 -2.52 -6.37
CA PRO A 75 14.11 -1.40 -6.21
C PRO A 75 13.38 -0.04 -6.39
N PRO A 76 14.02 1.08 -6.02
CA PRO A 76 13.59 2.41 -6.44
C PRO A 76 13.43 2.50 -7.96
N VAL A 77 12.44 3.24 -8.40
CA VAL A 77 12.14 3.39 -9.83
C VAL A 77 12.60 4.77 -10.28
N GLN A 78 13.50 4.80 -11.28
CA GLN A 78 14.06 6.03 -11.85
C GLN A 78 14.22 5.90 -13.38
N GLY A 79 13.78 6.92 -14.12
CA GLY A 79 14.11 7.10 -15.54
C GLY A 79 13.30 6.26 -16.55
N ASN A 80 13.20 6.83 -17.77
CA ASN A 80 12.61 6.40 -19.04
C ASN A 80 11.16 5.84 -19.09
N VAL A 81 10.65 5.20 -18.05
CA VAL A 81 9.27 4.64 -18.02
C VAL A 81 8.35 5.44 -17.09
N HIS A 82 8.90 5.98 -16.00
CA HIS A 82 8.17 6.85 -15.07
C HIS A 82 8.80 8.24 -15.04
N VAL A 83 7.94 9.26 -15.13
CA VAL A 83 8.34 10.67 -15.20
C VAL A 83 8.97 11.14 -13.88
N VAL A 84 8.58 10.53 -12.76
CA VAL A 84 8.98 10.95 -11.41
C VAL A 84 9.68 9.82 -10.66
N PRO A 85 10.82 10.08 -10.00
CA PRO A 85 11.50 9.11 -9.15
C PRO A 85 10.64 8.66 -7.96
N ARG A 86 10.69 7.37 -7.63
CA ARG A 86 9.92 6.77 -6.53
C ARG A 86 10.78 5.89 -5.63
N ALA A 87 10.42 5.81 -4.35
CA ALA A 87 11.15 5.05 -3.33
C ALA A 87 11.25 3.55 -3.66
N GLY A 88 10.28 3.03 -4.41
CA GLY A 88 10.25 1.62 -4.77
C GLY A 88 9.15 1.26 -5.75
N SER A 89 9.13 -0.02 -6.09
CA SER A 89 7.99 -0.67 -6.72
C SER A 89 7.48 -1.85 -5.90
N LEU A 90 6.24 -2.23 -6.14
CA LEU A 90 5.65 -3.50 -5.72
C LEU A 90 5.25 -4.28 -6.95
N TYR A 91 5.77 -5.49 -7.10
CA TYR A 91 5.41 -6.43 -8.15
C TYR A 91 4.91 -7.75 -7.54
N ASP A 92 4.47 -8.71 -8.35
CA ASP A 92 3.84 -9.96 -7.88
C ASP A 92 2.73 -9.70 -6.85
N ILE A 93 1.86 -8.72 -7.14
CA ILE A 93 0.85 -8.28 -6.18
C ILE A 93 -0.21 -9.36 -6.01
N HIS A 94 -0.32 -9.86 -4.79
CA HIS A 94 -1.26 -10.91 -4.41
C HIS A 94 -2.63 -10.35 -4.02
N LYS A 95 -2.66 -9.19 -3.35
CA LYS A 95 -3.90 -8.62 -2.82
C LYS A 95 -3.80 -7.12 -2.59
N ILE A 96 -4.89 -6.42 -2.90
CA ILE A 96 -5.13 -5.03 -2.50
C ILE A 96 -6.44 -5.02 -1.70
N ILE A 97 -6.42 -4.46 -0.49
CA ILE A 97 -7.56 -4.42 0.42
C ILE A 97 -7.85 -2.98 0.81
N ILE A 98 -9.09 -2.56 0.61
CA ILE A 98 -9.62 -1.31 1.16
C ILE A 98 -9.60 -1.41 2.69
N THR A 99 -8.77 -0.61 3.34
CA THR A 99 -8.75 -0.58 4.80
C THR A 99 -9.87 0.35 5.27
N GLN A 100 -11.00 -0.21 5.67
CA GLN A 100 -11.97 0.55 6.46
C GLN A 100 -11.38 0.75 7.85
N ARG A 101 -11.28 2.00 8.31
CA ARG A 101 -11.06 2.26 9.74
C ARG A 101 -12.30 1.75 10.47
N VAL A 102 -12.18 0.63 11.17
CA VAL A 102 -13.15 0.22 12.18
C VAL A 102 -13.07 1.26 13.30
N PRO A 103 -14.14 2.00 13.63
CA PRO A 103 -14.11 2.98 14.71
C PRO A 103 -13.66 2.35 16.02
N SER A 104 -12.75 2.99 16.74
CA SER A 104 -12.38 2.61 18.11
C SER A 104 -13.65 2.53 18.96
N GLY A 105 -13.92 1.35 19.55
CA GLY A 105 -15.15 1.08 20.30
C GLY A 105 -16.17 0.21 19.57
N SER A 106 -15.95 -0.10 18.29
CA SER A 106 -16.73 -1.14 17.61
C SER A 106 -16.49 -2.49 18.28
N PRO A 107 -17.54 -3.24 18.66
CA PRO A 107 -17.37 -4.52 19.32
C PRO A 107 -16.61 -5.49 18.42
N LEU A 108 -15.48 -5.99 18.91
CA LEU A 108 -14.70 -7.03 18.25
C LEU A 108 -15.56 -8.31 18.17
N ASN A 109 -15.81 -8.80 16.96
CA ASN A 109 -16.41 -10.13 16.80
C ASN A 109 -15.37 -11.18 17.18
N LYS A 110 -15.52 -11.75 18.37
CA LYS A 110 -14.58 -12.73 18.96
C LYS A 110 -14.79 -14.16 18.44
N LYS A 111 -15.71 -14.39 17.49
CA LYS A 111 -15.97 -15.74 16.97
C LYS A 111 -14.70 -16.28 16.32
N GLY A 112 -14.11 -17.32 16.93
CA GLY A 112 -12.88 -17.95 16.45
C GLY A 112 -11.57 -17.30 16.94
N ILE A 113 -11.62 -16.25 17.77
CA ILE A 113 -10.43 -15.64 18.38
C ILE A 113 -10.20 -16.29 19.74
N ARG A 114 -9.07 -16.98 19.93
CA ARG A 114 -8.62 -17.47 21.25
C ARG A 114 -7.65 -16.47 21.85
N ILE A 115 -8.03 -15.87 22.97
CA ILE A 115 -7.14 -15.00 23.76
C ILE A 115 -6.42 -15.90 24.77
N GLN A 116 -5.09 -15.96 24.68
CA GLN A 116 -4.30 -16.60 25.74
C GLN A 116 -4.25 -15.65 26.94
N PRO A 117 -4.51 -16.15 28.16
CA PRO A 117 -4.31 -15.35 29.36
C PRO A 117 -2.82 -14.99 29.50
N SER A 118 -2.56 -13.74 29.89
CA SER A 118 -1.23 -13.33 30.32
C SER A 118 -0.94 -14.03 31.65
N GLU A 119 0.10 -14.85 31.71
CA GLU A 119 0.61 -15.35 32.99
C GLU A 119 1.05 -14.14 33.82
N GLY A 120 0.47 -14.01 35.02
CA GLY A 120 0.78 -12.95 35.98
C GLY A 120 1.79 -13.40 37.01
#